data_AF-A0A9Q3YQA5-F1
#
_entry.id   AF-A0A9Q3YQA5-F1
#
_cell.length_a   1.000
_cell.length_b   1.000
_cell.length_c   1.000
_cell.angle_alpha   90.00
_cell.angle_beta   90.00
_cell.angle_gamma   90.00
#
_symmetry.space_group_name_H-M   'P 1'
#
loop_
_entity.id
_entity.type
_entity.pdbx_description
1 polymer ?
#
loop_
_entity_poly.entity_id
_entity_poly.type
_entity_poly.pdbx_seq_one_letter_code
_entity_poly.pdbx_strand_id
1 'polypeptide(L)'
;MLKKLLLLLCFSLILISCKKDCYTAPEKVVFEFVNSSGENLIQNGNLTTYSIMRKTGQDSYTSVELTQTDDYKVILKNVGSFNGTQEYRFTAAPNIFFFSIKSSNVTTDCDGYQIDEINFEDVVTTKESGYYRIVLD
;
A
#
# COMPACT_ATOMS: atom_id res chain seq x y z
N MET A 1 56.09 2.68 23.68
CA MET A 1 55.24 1.99 22.68
C MET A 1 53.74 2.32 22.78
N LEU A 2 53.28 3.00 23.85
CA LEU A 2 51.85 3.36 24.05
C LEU A 2 51.31 4.47 23.13
N LYS A 3 52.16 5.38 22.64
CA LYS A 3 51.76 6.50 21.76
C LYS A 3 51.30 6.07 20.36
N LYS A 4 51.82 4.95 19.84
CA LYS A 4 51.45 4.46 18.50
C LYS A 4 50.13 3.68 18.51
N LEU A 5 49.75 3.10 19.65
CA LEU A 5 48.48 2.38 19.81
C LEU A 5 47.29 3.35 19.94
N LEU A 6 47.50 4.52 20.57
CA LEU A 6 46.45 5.54 20.74
C LEU A 6 46.01 6.17 19.42
N LEU A 7 46.92 6.35 18.45
CA LEU A 7 46.58 6.87 17.12
C LEU A 7 45.76 5.87 16.27
N LEU A 8 45.92 4.56 16.50
CA LEU A 8 45.19 3.54 15.77
C LEU A 8 43.71 3.48 16.19
N LEU A 9 43.41 3.80 17.45
CA LEU A 9 42.05 3.78 17.99
C LEU A 9 41.20 4.99 17.55
N CYS A 10 41.84 6.10 17.15
CA CYS A 10 41.13 7.28 16.66
C CYS A 10 40.64 7.14 15.21
N PHE A 11 41.24 6.25 14.41
CA PHE A 11 40.84 6.04 13.01
C PHE A 11 39.65 5.09 12.84
N SER A 12 39.35 4.25 13.85
CA SER A 12 38.23 3.30 13.78
C SER A 12 36.87 3.90 14.12
N LEU A 13 36.82 5.11 14.70
CA LEU A 13 35.58 5.77 15.14
C LEU A 13 34.88 6.60 14.04
N ILE A 14 35.46 6.72 12.84
CA ILE A 14 34.95 7.59 11.77
C ILE A 14 33.99 6.86 10.82
N LEU A 15 33.72 5.56 11.02
CA LEU A 15 32.90 4.75 10.11
C LEU A 15 31.50 4.40 10.63
N ILE A 16 31.07 4.99 11.75
CA ILE A 16 29.67 4.89 12.17
C ILE A 16 28.88 5.90 11.32
N SER A 17 28.62 5.55 10.07
CA SER A 17 27.61 6.23 9.26
C SER A 17 26.28 6.05 9.97
N CYS A 18 25.90 7.03 10.79
CA CYS A 18 24.53 7.15 11.26
C CYS A 18 23.71 7.43 10.01
N LYS A 19 23.13 6.39 9.41
CA LYS A 19 21.99 6.58 8.53
C LYS A 19 21.01 7.46 9.29
N LYS A 20 20.53 8.52 8.65
CA LYS A 20 19.51 9.37 9.25
C LYS A 20 18.31 8.46 9.52
N ASP A 21 17.83 8.41 10.76
CA ASP A 21 16.60 7.68 11.09
C ASP A 21 15.44 8.36 10.36
N CYS A 22 15.14 7.88 9.16
CA CYS A 22 14.07 8.38 8.32
C CYS A 22 13.39 7.22 7.60
N TYR A 23 12.06 7.33 7.46
CA TYR A 23 11.21 6.34 6.84
C TYR A 23 10.34 6.96 5.75
N THR A 24 10.33 6.35 4.57
CA THR A 24 9.47 6.71 3.45
C THR A 24 8.29 5.75 3.39
N ALA A 25 7.11 6.22 3.79
CA ALA A 25 5.89 5.43 3.68
C ALA A 25 5.47 5.30 2.20
N PRO A 26 4.86 4.16 1.80
CA PRO A 26 4.31 4.01 0.46
C PRO A 26 3.18 5.01 0.20
N GLU A 27 2.95 5.30 -1.08
CA GLU A 27 1.80 6.10 -1.51
C GLU A 27 0.49 5.48 -1.01
N LYS A 28 -0.48 6.33 -0.69
CA LYS A 28 -1.82 5.87 -0.28
C LYS A 28 -2.51 5.19 -1.45
N VAL A 29 -3.13 4.04 -1.18
CA VAL A 29 -4.05 3.40 -2.14
C VAL A 29 -5.46 3.83 -1.80
N VAL A 30 -6.13 4.44 -2.77
CA VAL A 30 -7.47 5.02 -2.62
C VAL A 30 -8.36 4.48 -3.72
N PHE A 31 -9.53 3.97 -3.35
CA PHE A 31 -10.54 3.45 -4.29
C PHE A 31 -11.78 4.32 -4.29
N GLU A 32 -12.30 4.59 -5.49
CA GLU A 32 -13.64 5.14 -5.72
C GLU A 32 -14.49 4.05 -6.37
N PHE A 33 -15.60 3.68 -5.74
CA PHE A 33 -16.50 2.65 -6.28
C PHE A 33 -17.68 3.31 -7.00
N VAL A 34 -17.85 3.02 -8.28
CA VAL A 34 -18.89 3.60 -9.14
C VAL A 34 -19.67 2.53 -9.90
N ASN A 35 -20.80 2.91 -10.48
CA ASN A 35 -21.44 2.15 -11.56
C ASN A 35 -20.91 2.59 -12.95
N SER A 36 -21.39 1.92 -13.99
CA SER A 36 -21.06 2.17 -15.41
C SER A 36 -21.46 3.57 -15.89
N SER A 37 -22.36 4.25 -15.16
CA SER A 37 -22.74 5.64 -15.39
C SER A 37 -21.87 6.65 -14.63
N GLY A 38 -20.93 6.19 -13.80
CA GLY A 38 -20.02 7.02 -13.02
C GLY A 38 -20.59 7.51 -11.68
N GLU A 39 -21.74 7.01 -11.24
CA GLU A 39 -22.33 7.39 -9.95
C GLU A 39 -21.61 6.70 -8.80
N ASN A 40 -21.24 7.45 -7.75
CA ASN A 40 -20.56 6.90 -6.59
C ASN A 40 -21.52 6.03 -5.76
N LEU A 41 -21.18 4.74 -5.62
CA LEU A 41 -22.04 3.73 -5.01
C LEU A 41 -22.12 3.84 -3.48
N ILE A 42 -21.09 4.39 -2.84
CA ILE A 42 -21.14 4.63 -1.38
C ILE A 42 -22.03 5.84 -1.11
N GLN A 43 -21.86 6.91 -1.89
CA GLN A 43 -22.62 8.15 -1.75
C GLN A 43 -24.12 7.95 -1.91
N ASN A 44 -24.54 7.16 -2.92
CA ASN A 44 -25.96 6.92 -3.19
C ASN A 44 -26.57 5.79 -2.35
N GLY A 45 -25.78 5.14 -1.47
CA GLY A 45 -26.26 4.09 -0.57
C GLY A 45 -26.37 2.70 -1.20
N ASN A 46 -25.90 2.50 -2.44
CA ASN A 46 -25.92 1.18 -3.10
C ASN A 46 -24.79 0.25 -2.63
N LEU A 47 -23.69 0.81 -2.09
CA LEU A 47 -22.57 0.07 -1.51
C LEU A 47 -22.43 0.40 -0.02
N THR A 48 -23.17 -0.33 0.82
CA THR A 48 -23.18 -0.12 2.28
C THR A 48 -22.28 -1.08 3.04
N THR A 49 -22.08 -2.29 2.51
CA THR A 49 -21.29 -3.33 3.16
C THR A 49 -20.28 -3.90 2.17
N TYR A 50 -19.01 -3.75 2.48
CA TYR A 50 -17.91 -4.28 1.69
C TYR A 50 -16.70 -4.57 2.58
N SER A 51 -15.78 -5.38 2.07
CA SER A 51 -14.53 -5.66 2.74
C SER A 51 -13.40 -5.80 1.74
N ILE A 52 -12.19 -5.49 2.19
CA ILE A 52 -10.95 -5.80 1.49
C ILE A 52 -10.12 -6.65 2.43
N MET A 53 -9.61 -7.76 1.91
CA MET A 53 -8.85 -8.73 2.69
C MET A 53 -7.53 -9.03 2.01
N ARG A 54 -6.44 -9.06 2.78
CA ARG A 54 -5.11 -9.45 2.35
C ARG A 54 -4.95 -10.96 2.50
N LYS A 55 -4.45 -11.64 1.48
CA LYS A 55 -4.14 -13.06 1.54
C LYS A 55 -2.90 -13.31 2.40
N THR A 56 -2.94 -14.25 3.33
CA THR A 56 -1.83 -14.56 4.27
C THR A 56 -1.32 -15.99 4.17
N GLY A 57 -1.96 -16.81 3.33
CA GLY A 57 -1.65 -18.21 3.11
C GLY A 57 -2.50 -18.73 1.94
N GLN A 58 -2.53 -20.05 1.74
CA GLN A 58 -3.24 -20.65 0.61
C GLN A 58 -4.74 -20.29 0.62
N ASP A 59 -5.38 -20.39 1.80
CA ASP A 59 -6.82 -20.14 1.98
C ASP A 59 -7.12 -19.18 3.15
N SER A 60 -6.11 -18.45 3.64
CA SER A 60 -6.27 -17.52 4.77
C SER A 60 -6.22 -16.06 4.33
N TYR A 61 -7.08 -15.27 4.96
CA TYR A 61 -7.21 -13.84 4.68
C TYR A 61 -7.31 -13.06 5.98
N THR A 62 -6.68 -11.89 6.01
CA THR A 62 -6.79 -10.92 7.11
C THR A 62 -7.40 -9.63 6.58
N SER A 63 -8.32 -9.04 7.33
CA SER A 63 -8.95 -7.77 6.95
C SER A 63 -7.91 -6.65 6.80
N VAL A 64 -8.06 -5.86 5.75
CA VAL A 64 -7.37 -4.58 5.58
C VAL A 64 -8.24 -3.52 6.25
N GLU A 65 -7.63 -2.69 7.09
CA GLU A 65 -8.32 -1.54 7.68
C GLU A 65 -8.62 -0.49 6.59
N LEU A 66 -9.85 0.00 6.60
CA LEU A 66 -10.36 0.94 5.59
C LEU A 66 -10.75 2.25 6.27
N THR A 67 -10.52 3.36 5.59
CA THR A 67 -11.02 4.68 6.01
C THR A 67 -11.74 5.34 4.86
N GLN A 68 -13.00 5.70 5.07
CA GLN A 68 -13.76 6.48 4.10
C GLN A 68 -13.38 7.97 4.23
N THR A 69 -13.25 8.65 3.09
CA THR A 69 -13.05 10.11 3.00
C THR A 69 -14.39 10.83 2.87
N ASP A 70 -14.39 12.15 3.08
CA ASP A 70 -15.60 13.00 2.98
C ASP A 70 -16.24 12.98 1.58
N ASP A 71 -15.44 12.69 0.54
CA ASP A 71 -15.87 12.54 -0.85
C ASP A 71 -16.14 11.07 -1.24
N TYR A 72 -16.45 10.22 -0.26
CA TYR A 72 -16.91 8.84 -0.43
C TYR A 72 -15.92 7.91 -1.16
N LYS A 73 -14.61 8.17 -1.02
CA LYS A 73 -13.55 7.24 -1.44
C LYS A 73 -13.05 6.45 -0.25
N VAL A 74 -12.32 5.37 -0.52
CA VAL A 74 -11.87 4.41 0.49
C VAL A 74 -10.35 4.31 0.45
N ILE A 75 -9.71 4.70 1.54
CA ILE A 75 -8.27 4.53 1.76
C ILE A 75 -8.02 3.14 2.35
N LEU A 76 -7.14 2.37 1.72
CA LEU A 76 -6.62 1.11 2.25
C LEU A 76 -5.42 1.41 3.15
N LYS A 77 -5.50 1.08 4.44
CA LYS A 77 -4.43 1.36 5.41
C LYS A 77 -3.32 0.30 5.34
N ASN A 78 -2.08 0.77 5.51
CA ASN A 78 -0.88 -0.08 5.65
C ASN A 78 -0.65 -1.08 4.51
N VAL A 79 -1.13 -0.76 3.31
CA VAL A 79 -0.82 -1.52 2.08
C VAL A 79 0.46 -0.97 1.43
N GLY A 80 1.16 -1.81 0.67
CA GLY A 80 2.41 -1.47 0.00
C GLY A 80 3.65 -1.37 0.91
N SER A 81 3.51 -1.59 2.23
CA SER A 81 4.64 -1.55 3.19
C SER A 81 5.38 -2.90 3.25
N PHE A 82 5.80 -3.43 2.10
CA PHE A 82 6.50 -4.70 1.96
C PHE A 82 7.32 -4.73 0.67
N ASN A 83 8.22 -5.70 0.55
CA ASN A 83 8.96 -5.97 -0.69
C ASN A 83 8.42 -7.26 -1.33
N GLY A 84 7.99 -7.20 -2.59
CA GLY A 84 7.42 -8.30 -3.34
C GLY A 84 6.03 -7.99 -3.86
N THR A 85 5.21 -9.04 -4.01
CA THR A 85 3.81 -8.94 -4.44
C THR A 85 2.89 -9.48 -3.36
N GLN A 86 1.84 -8.74 -3.05
CA GLN A 86 0.82 -9.13 -2.07
C GLN A 86 -0.55 -9.14 -2.74
N GLU A 87 -1.28 -10.24 -2.56
CA GLU A 87 -2.62 -10.44 -3.12
C GLU A 87 -3.71 -10.00 -2.13
N TYR A 88 -4.80 -9.50 -2.69
CA TYR A 88 -5.96 -8.98 -1.98
C TYR A 88 -7.25 -9.40 -2.68
N ARG A 89 -8.33 -9.45 -1.90
CA ARG A 89 -9.70 -9.73 -2.36
C ARG A 89 -10.62 -8.61 -1.89
N PHE A 90 -11.39 -8.05 -2.81
CA PHE A 90 -12.55 -7.23 -2.48
C PHE A 90 -13.82 -8.10 -2.44
N THR A 91 -14.76 -7.75 -1.57
CA THR A 91 -16.06 -8.44 -1.50
C THR A 91 -17.16 -7.46 -1.10
N ALA A 92 -18.18 -7.35 -1.95
CA ALA A 92 -19.44 -6.67 -1.69
C ALA A 92 -20.53 -7.34 -2.54
N ALA A 93 -21.35 -8.22 -1.95
CA ALA A 93 -22.23 -9.10 -2.72
C ALA A 93 -23.11 -8.32 -3.73
N PRO A 94 -23.18 -8.74 -5.01
CA PRO A 94 -22.59 -9.95 -5.61
C PRO A 94 -21.14 -9.80 -6.11
N ASN A 95 -20.54 -8.61 -5.99
CA ASN A 95 -19.25 -8.26 -6.55
C ASN A 95 -18.07 -8.82 -5.75
N ILE A 96 -17.20 -9.53 -6.45
CA ILE A 96 -15.92 -10.04 -5.95
C ILE A 96 -14.91 -9.79 -7.05
N PHE A 97 -13.79 -9.18 -6.68
CA PHE A 97 -12.63 -9.06 -7.57
C PHE A 97 -11.35 -9.22 -6.76
N PHE A 98 -10.27 -9.55 -7.47
CA PHE A 98 -8.95 -9.71 -6.89
C PHE A 98 -8.04 -8.60 -7.39
N PHE A 99 -7.06 -8.24 -6.57
CA PHE A 99 -6.01 -7.35 -7.01
C PHE A 99 -4.72 -7.69 -6.27
N SER A 100 -3.59 -7.33 -6.88
CA SER A 100 -2.28 -7.45 -6.25
C SER A 100 -1.58 -6.10 -6.23
N ILE A 101 -0.82 -5.86 -5.16
CA ILE A 101 0.07 -4.72 -5.05
C ILE A 101 1.49 -5.26 -5.11
N LYS A 102 2.28 -4.74 -6.05
CA LYS A 102 3.73 -4.96 -6.11
C LYS A 102 4.42 -3.76 -5.48
N SER A 103 5.39 -4.03 -4.61
CA SER A 103 6.11 -2.97 -3.90
C SER A 103 7.58 -3.36 -3.73
N SER A 104 8.44 -2.36 -3.67
CA SER A 104 9.88 -2.50 -3.53
C SER A 104 10.40 -1.56 -2.45
N ASN A 105 11.61 -1.84 -1.95
CA ASN A 105 12.29 -0.91 -1.07
C ASN A 105 12.57 0.39 -1.84
N VAL A 106 12.40 1.54 -1.19
CA VAL A 106 12.86 2.81 -1.77
C VAL A 106 14.38 2.78 -1.98
N THR A 107 14.87 3.47 -3.00
CA THR A 107 16.31 3.56 -3.32
C THR A 107 17.00 4.75 -2.66
N THR A 108 16.27 5.49 -1.82
CA THR A 108 16.77 6.65 -1.05
C THR A 108 17.60 6.22 0.16
N ASP A 109 18.26 7.17 0.82
CA ASP A 109 19.00 6.90 2.07
C ASP A 109 18.09 6.54 3.26
N CYS A 110 16.78 6.79 3.14
CA CYS A 110 15.76 6.39 4.12
C CYS A 110 15.28 4.96 3.89
N ASP A 111 14.95 4.25 4.97
CA ASP A 111 14.22 2.99 4.87
C ASP A 111 12.80 3.25 4.38
N GLY A 112 12.14 2.27 3.78
CA GLY A 112 10.77 2.48 3.31
C GLY A 112 10.43 1.63 2.11
N TYR A 113 9.20 1.80 1.65
CA TYR A 113 8.65 1.08 0.51
C TYR A 113 7.96 2.03 -0.45
N GLN A 114 8.00 1.67 -1.73
CA GLN A 114 7.22 2.31 -2.78
C GLN A 114 6.34 1.27 -3.46
N ILE A 115 5.16 1.69 -3.91
CA ILE A 115 4.29 0.86 -4.74
C ILE A 115 4.77 0.98 -6.18
N ASP A 116 5.16 -0.15 -6.77
CA ASP A 116 5.60 -0.21 -8.15
C ASP A 116 4.40 -0.34 -9.10
N GLU A 117 3.41 -1.16 -8.72
CA GLU A 117 2.28 -1.52 -9.56
C GLU A 117 1.10 -2.02 -8.72
N ILE A 118 -0.13 -1.77 -9.22
CA ILE A 118 -1.35 -2.41 -8.73
C ILE A 118 -2.06 -3.04 -9.91
N ASN A 119 -2.29 -4.34 -9.84
CA ASN A 119 -2.93 -5.13 -10.88
C ASN A 119 -4.31 -5.57 -10.41
N PHE A 120 -5.34 -5.37 -11.22
CA PHE A 120 -6.72 -5.73 -10.94
C PHE A 120 -7.15 -6.88 -11.84
N GLU A 121 -7.90 -7.83 -11.29
CA GLU A 121 -8.43 -9.00 -11.98
C GLU A 121 -9.95 -8.93 -12.00
N ASP A 122 -10.55 -9.20 -13.17
CA ASP A 122 -12.00 -9.30 -13.35
C ASP A 122 -12.81 -8.05 -12.94
N VAL A 123 -12.21 -6.85 -13.01
CA VAL A 123 -12.90 -5.59 -12.74
C VAL A 123 -12.39 -4.45 -13.60
N VAL A 124 -13.31 -3.61 -14.09
CA VAL A 124 -12.95 -2.41 -14.87
C VAL A 124 -12.41 -1.36 -13.91
N THR A 125 -11.13 -0.99 -14.11
CA THR A 125 -10.44 -0.02 -13.26
C THR A 125 -9.75 1.05 -14.10
N THR A 126 -9.85 2.31 -13.66
CA THR A 126 -9.11 3.44 -14.25
C THR A 126 -8.28 4.11 -13.16
N LYS A 127 -6.98 4.34 -13.44
CA LYS A 127 -6.12 5.13 -12.57
C LYS A 127 -6.39 6.61 -12.80
N GLU A 128 -6.84 7.30 -11.77
CA GLU A 128 -7.09 8.73 -11.73
C GLU A 128 -5.99 9.42 -10.92
N SER A 129 -5.99 10.76 -10.89
CA SER A 129 -5.04 11.51 -10.06
C SER A 129 -5.30 11.26 -8.57
N GLY A 130 -4.51 10.38 -7.97
CA GLY A 130 -4.53 10.06 -6.52
C GLY A 130 -5.50 8.96 -6.09
N TYR A 131 -6.21 8.29 -7.01
CA TYR A 131 -7.09 7.16 -6.69
C TYR A 131 -7.32 6.24 -7.89
N TYR A 132 -7.94 5.08 -7.65
CA TYR A 132 -8.41 4.16 -8.67
C TYR A 132 -9.93 4.16 -8.68
N ARG A 133 -10.54 4.44 -9.83
CA ARG A 133 -11.98 4.28 -10.03
C ARG A 133 -12.27 2.83 -10.42
N ILE A 134 -13.16 2.19 -9.68
CA ILE A 134 -13.52 0.77 -9.81
C ILE A 134 -15.03 0.69 -10.12
N VAL A 135 -15.38 0.06 -11.23
CA VAL A 135 -16.77 -0.11 -11.69
C VAL A 135 -17.31 -1.47 -11.21
N LEU A 136 -18.51 -1.50 -10.59
CA LEU A 136 -19.05 -2.69 -9.89
C LEU A 136 -20.42 -3.22 -10.39
N ASP A 137 -20.87 -2.86 -11.60
CA ASP A 137 -22.16 -3.29 -12.17
C ASP A 137 -22.02 -4.07 -13.49
#